data_AF-A0A956DHX5-F1
#
_entry.id   AF-A0A956DHX5-F1
#
_cell.length_a   1.000
_cell.length_b   1.000
_cell.length_c   1.000
_cell.angle_alpha   90.00
_cell.angle_beta   90.00
_cell.angle_gamma   90.00
#
_symmetry.space_group_name_H-M   'P 1'
#
loop_
_entity.id
_entity.type
_entity.pdbx_description
1 polymer ?
#
loop_
_entity_poly.entity_id
_entity_poly.type
_entity_poly.pdbx_seq_one_letter_code
_entity_poly.pdbx_strand_id
1 'polypeptide(L)'
;MNMRHARLLFVALALTAACDCNESTDESASTTPTPAEPAPEPLAALEAPEVNMDKVYLGRRLFHDPILSGDGTISCATCHSLDHAGAEPRRSSNGIRGQVGPINSPTVLNAHFNFVQFWDGRAANLQEQAGGPVENPLEMGTTFPEAIERVKTDEWYVERFASIYGGEDPVNKENITDALAEYERYLVTPSPFDAYLAGNQEAISEQARRGHATFKEVGCASCHMGVNVGGTMYQKMG
;
A
#
# COMPACT_ATOMS: atom_id res chain seq x y z
N MET A 1 111.16 40.20 -17.63
CA MET A 1 111.16 41.60 -17.13
C MET A 1 109.74 41.95 -16.75
N ASN A 2 109.50 42.23 -15.45
CA ASN A 2 108.35 42.92 -14.85
C ASN A 2 106.97 42.25 -14.98
N MET A 3 106.07 42.28 -13.99
CA MET A 3 106.08 42.84 -12.65
C MET A 3 104.95 42.17 -11.84
N ARG A 4 105.17 42.11 -10.52
CA ARG A 4 104.20 41.80 -9.45
C ARG A 4 102.87 42.55 -9.62
N HIS A 5 101.77 42.07 -9.02
CA HIS A 5 100.97 42.77 -8.00
C HIS A 5 100.04 41.74 -7.31
N ALA A 6 100.03 41.79 -5.97
CA ALA A 6 99.17 41.02 -5.09
C ALA A 6 97.95 41.85 -4.68
N ARG A 7 96.82 41.20 -4.37
CA ARG A 7 95.98 41.51 -3.18
C ARG A 7 94.84 40.50 -2.98
N LEU A 8 94.65 40.13 -1.72
CA LEU A 8 93.63 39.26 -1.12
C LEU A 8 92.21 39.85 -1.22
N LEU A 9 91.16 39.01 -1.22
CA LEU A 9 90.30 38.74 -0.03
C LEU A 9 89.06 37.84 -0.32
N PHE A 10 88.81 36.97 0.67
CA PHE A 10 87.63 36.12 1.01
C PHE A 10 86.26 36.42 0.40
N VAL A 11 85.52 35.37 -0.04
CA VAL A 11 84.06 35.11 0.17
C VAL A 11 83.82 33.59 -0.07
N ALA A 12 83.58 32.77 0.95
CA ALA A 12 82.30 32.27 1.49
C ALA A 12 81.60 31.13 0.69
N LEU A 13 81.68 29.96 1.31
CA LEU A 13 80.75 28.83 1.43
C LEU A 13 79.66 28.55 0.35
N ALA A 14 79.65 27.28 -0.05
CA ALA A 14 78.72 26.59 -0.93
C ALA A 14 77.24 26.70 -0.52
N LEU A 15 76.37 26.72 -1.54
CA LEU A 15 75.12 25.95 -1.55
C LEU A 15 74.76 25.65 -3.02
N THR A 16 74.90 24.39 -3.42
CA THR A 16 74.46 23.89 -4.73
C THR A 16 72.94 23.69 -4.70
N ALA A 17 72.20 24.57 -5.38
CA ALA A 17 70.79 24.33 -5.71
C ALA A 17 70.75 23.40 -6.93
N ALA A 18 70.42 22.12 -6.69
CA ALA A 18 70.09 21.19 -7.76
C ALA A 18 68.72 21.57 -8.34
N CYS A 19 68.68 21.85 -9.65
CA CYS A 19 67.46 21.82 -10.44
C CYS A 19 66.98 20.38 -10.52
N ASP A 20 65.82 20.10 -9.93
CA ASP A 20 65.08 18.86 -10.14
C ASP A 20 63.84 19.22 -10.97
N CYS A 21 63.96 19.07 -12.30
CA CYS A 21 62.81 19.12 -13.20
C CYS A 21 62.19 17.73 -13.22
N ASN A 22 61.30 17.46 -12.27
CA ASN A 22 60.47 16.26 -12.31
C ASN A 22 59.19 16.58 -13.08
N GLU A 23 59.18 16.22 -14.36
CA GLU A 23 58.01 16.31 -15.24
C GLU A 23 57.05 15.18 -14.86
N SER A 24 56.12 15.47 -13.94
CA SER A 24 55.06 14.54 -13.57
C SER A 24 54.06 14.45 -14.73
N THR A 25 54.09 13.34 -15.46
CA THR A 25 53.01 12.95 -16.37
C THR A 25 51.77 12.66 -15.54
N ASP A 26 50.84 13.62 -15.48
CA ASP A 26 49.50 13.42 -14.95
C ASP A 26 48.72 12.50 -15.91
N GLU A 27 48.83 11.19 -15.70
CA GLU A 27 47.84 10.24 -16.22
C GLU A 27 46.53 10.48 -15.46
N SER A 28 45.71 11.37 -16.00
CA SER A 28 44.30 11.49 -15.65
C SER A 28 43.63 10.16 -15.98
N ALA A 29 43.53 9.28 -14.97
CA ALA A 29 42.70 8.11 -15.02
C ALA A 29 41.25 8.57 -15.24
N SER A 30 40.77 8.41 -16.48
CA SER A 30 39.36 8.57 -16.82
C SER A 30 38.59 7.45 -16.15
N THR A 31 38.12 7.69 -14.92
CA THR A 31 37.12 6.85 -14.26
C THR A 31 35.81 7.07 -15.00
N THR A 32 35.55 6.22 -15.99
CA THR A 32 34.20 6.06 -16.55
C THR A 32 33.26 5.83 -15.37
N PRO A 33 32.24 6.68 -15.14
CA PRO A 33 31.34 6.47 -14.03
C PRO A 33 30.65 5.13 -14.24
N THR A 34 30.81 4.21 -13.28
CA THR A 34 29.99 3.00 -13.18
C THR A 34 28.53 3.44 -13.30
N PRO A 35 27.73 2.85 -14.21
CA PRO A 35 26.31 3.15 -14.30
C PRO A 35 25.71 3.00 -12.90
N ALA A 36 25.10 4.08 -12.39
CA ALA A 36 24.39 4.01 -11.12
C ALA A 36 23.37 2.88 -11.22
N GLU A 37 23.38 1.99 -10.22
CA GLU A 37 22.38 0.94 -10.11
C GLU A 37 20.99 1.63 -10.15
N PRO A 38 20.05 1.15 -10.98
CA PRO A 38 18.76 1.80 -11.10
C PRO A 38 18.13 1.90 -9.71
N ALA A 39 17.57 3.08 -9.40
CA ALA A 39 16.87 3.28 -8.14
C ALA A 39 15.83 2.16 -7.96
N PRO A 40 15.69 1.62 -6.73
CA PRO A 40 14.78 0.51 -6.49
C PRO A 40 13.35 0.88 -6.91
N GLU A 41 12.64 -0.05 -7.53
CA GLU A 41 11.26 0.18 -7.96
C GLU A 41 10.37 0.41 -6.71
N PRO A 42 9.70 1.57 -6.59
CA PRO A 42 8.90 1.90 -5.42
C PRO A 42 7.53 1.20 -5.39
N LEU A 43 7.11 0.60 -6.50
CA LEU A 43 5.87 -0.15 -6.63
C LEU A 43 6.16 -1.65 -6.60
N ALA A 44 5.23 -2.44 -6.06
CA ALA A 44 5.35 -3.89 -6.01
C ALA A 44 4.21 -4.52 -6.79
N ALA A 45 4.49 -5.63 -7.48
CA ALA A 45 3.45 -6.45 -8.08
C ALA A 45 2.54 -7.00 -6.98
N LEU A 46 1.24 -6.98 -7.23
CA LEU A 46 0.25 -7.56 -6.34
C LEU A 46 0.27 -9.09 -6.44
N GLU A 47 0.30 -9.73 -5.27
CA GLU A 47 0.17 -11.18 -5.11
C GLU A 47 -1.08 -11.47 -4.28
N ALA A 48 -1.92 -12.40 -4.76
CA ALA A 48 -3.12 -12.78 -4.03
C ALA A 48 -2.75 -13.49 -2.72
N PRO A 49 -3.33 -13.10 -1.56
CA PRO A 49 -3.05 -13.74 -0.30
C PRO A 49 -3.66 -15.14 -0.28
N GLU A 50 -3.07 -16.04 0.51
CA GLU A 50 -3.74 -17.27 0.89
C GLU A 50 -4.94 -16.96 1.80
N VAL A 51 -6.08 -17.56 1.47
CA VAL A 51 -7.35 -17.41 2.21
C VAL A 51 -8.01 -18.76 2.46
N ASN A 52 -8.77 -18.84 3.54
CA ASN A 52 -9.62 -19.97 3.84
C ASN A 52 -10.96 -19.84 3.09
N MET A 53 -11.14 -20.65 2.04
CA MET A 53 -12.33 -20.59 1.20
C MET A 53 -13.64 -20.85 1.95
N ASP A 54 -13.63 -21.63 3.04
CA ASP A 54 -14.84 -21.87 3.81
C ASP A 54 -15.34 -20.58 4.49
N LYS A 55 -14.40 -19.83 5.08
CA LYS A 55 -14.64 -18.49 5.64
C LYS A 55 -15.00 -17.48 4.55
N VAL A 56 -14.34 -17.50 3.40
CA VAL A 56 -14.68 -16.63 2.25
C VAL A 56 -16.14 -16.81 1.84
N TYR A 57 -16.65 -18.04 1.76
CA TYR A 57 -18.05 -18.27 1.40
C TYR A 57 -19.03 -17.77 2.47
N LEU A 58 -18.70 -17.94 3.74
CA LEU A 58 -19.50 -17.39 4.85
C LEU A 58 -19.49 -15.86 4.82
N GLY A 59 -18.32 -15.24 4.74
CA GLY A 59 -18.13 -13.80 4.63
C GLY A 59 -18.81 -13.21 3.41
N ARG A 60 -18.74 -13.88 2.26
CA ARG A 60 -19.46 -13.48 1.05
C ARG A 60 -20.96 -13.44 1.27
N ARG A 61 -21.54 -14.42 1.97
CA ARG A 61 -22.98 -14.36 2.25
C ARG A 61 -23.29 -13.18 3.16
N LEU A 62 -22.57 -13.03 4.28
CA LEU A 62 -22.74 -11.91 5.22
C LEU A 62 -22.59 -10.53 4.54
N PHE A 63 -21.62 -10.38 3.64
CA PHE A 63 -21.34 -9.12 2.94
C PHE A 63 -22.50 -8.65 2.05
N HIS A 64 -23.27 -9.59 1.48
CA HIS A 64 -24.40 -9.31 0.59
C HIS A 64 -25.75 -9.40 1.29
N ASP A 65 -25.78 -9.85 2.54
CA ASP A 65 -27.00 -10.10 3.31
C ASP A 65 -27.30 -8.93 4.25
N PRO A 66 -28.49 -8.31 4.19
CA PRO A 66 -28.81 -7.19 5.06
C PRO A 66 -29.12 -7.59 6.50
N ILE A 67 -29.01 -8.87 6.87
CA ILE A 67 -29.28 -9.43 8.22
C ILE A 67 -28.55 -8.70 9.36
N LEU A 68 -27.38 -8.14 9.06
CA LEU A 68 -26.57 -7.38 10.01
C LEU A 68 -27.06 -5.94 10.24
N SER A 69 -27.98 -5.41 9.42
CA SER A 69 -28.56 -4.08 9.60
C SER A 69 -29.80 -4.08 10.49
N GLY A 70 -30.06 -2.97 11.17
CA GLY A 70 -31.15 -2.84 12.15
C GLY A 70 -32.55 -2.99 11.56
N ASP A 71 -32.75 -2.64 10.29
CA ASP A 71 -34.05 -2.74 9.60
C ASP A 71 -34.04 -3.72 8.42
N GLY A 72 -32.95 -4.47 8.22
CA GLY A 72 -32.82 -5.43 7.13
C GLY A 72 -32.76 -4.81 5.74
N THR A 73 -32.35 -3.54 5.60
CA THR A 73 -32.30 -2.85 4.30
C THR A 73 -30.89 -2.63 3.74
N ILE A 74 -29.84 -2.71 4.57
CA ILE A 74 -28.45 -2.39 4.18
C ILE A 74 -27.54 -3.59 4.41
N SER A 75 -26.68 -3.88 3.43
CA SER A 75 -25.55 -4.81 3.54
C SER A 75 -24.25 -4.07 3.21
N CYS A 76 -23.09 -4.72 3.41
CA CYS A 76 -21.80 -4.16 2.98
C CYS A 76 -21.83 -3.85 1.47
N ALA A 77 -22.41 -4.75 0.68
CA ALA A 77 -22.55 -4.62 -0.77
C ALA A 77 -23.41 -3.42 -1.22
N THR A 78 -24.25 -2.86 -0.34
CA THR A 78 -25.05 -1.67 -0.65
C THR A 78 -24.16 -0.45 -0.94
N CYS A 79 -23.07 -0.28 -0.18
CA CYS A 79 -22.12 0.83 -0.33
C CYS A 79 -20.83 0.41 -1.06
N HIS A 80 -20.47 -0.88 -1.02
CA HIS A 80 -19.28 -1.46 -1.63
C HIS A 80 -19.65 -2.41 -2.78
N SER A 81 -20.42 -1.90 -3.75
CA SER A 81 -20.95 -2.72 -4.83
C SER A 81 -19.86 -3.15 -5.80
N LEU A 82 -19.77 -4.45 -6.08
CA LEU A 82 -18.81 -4.98 -7.06
C LEU A 82 -19.14 -4.55 -8.49
N ASP A 83 -20.40 -4.20 -8.79
CA ASP A 83 -20.78 -3.60 -10.09
C ASP A 83 -20.20 -2.19 -10.28
N HIS A 84 -19.76 -1.57 -9.18
CA HIS A 84 -19.10 -0.27 -9.14
C HIS A 84 -17.68 -0.38 -8.57
N ALA A 85 -16.99 -1.46 -8.92
CA ALA A 85 -15.59 -1.71 -8.53
C ALA A 85 -15.38 -1.67 -7.00
N GLY A 86 -16.30 -2.23 -6.23
CA GLY A 86 -16.22 -2.34 -4.77
C GLY A 86 -16.49 -1.04 -4.01
N ALA A 87 -16.98 0.00 -4.68
CA ALA A 87 -17.31 1.30 -4.13
C ALA A 87 -18.72 1.73 -4.60
N GLU A 88 -18.96 3.04 -4.68
CA GLU A 88 -20.16 3.59 -5.30
C GLU A 88 -19.88 4.90 -6.07
N PRO A 89 -20.69 5.23 -7.11
CA PRO A 89 -20.50 6.43 -7.92
C PRO A 89 -21.01 7.72 -7.26
N ARG A 90 -21.37 7.68 -5.97
CA ARG A 90 -21.95 8.82 -5.24
C ARG A 90 -20.88 9.57 -4.46
N ARG A 91 -21.08 10.87 -4.25
CA ARG A 91 -20.20 11.69 -3.41
C ARG A 91 -20.20 11.25 -1.94
N SER A 92 -21.31 10.69 -1.47
CA SER A 92 -21.46 10.18 -0.11
C SER A 92 -22.42 8.99 -0.12
N SER A 93 -22.20 8.06 0.81
CA SER A 93 -22.98 6.83 0.94
C SER A 93 -24.33 7.06 1.60
N ASN A 94 -25.34 6.32 1.16
CA ASN A 94 -26.64 6.25 1.81
C ASN A 94 -26.70 4.99 2.68
N GLY A 95 -26.96 5.15 3.97
CA GLY A 95 -27.18 4.04 4.88
C GLY A 95 -28.64 3.88 5.28
N ILE A 96 -28.84 3.29 6.45
CA ILE A 96 -30.12 2.86 6.99
C ILE A 96 -31.15 4.00 6.99
N ARG A 97 -32.39 3.69 6.59
CA ARG A 97 -33.48 4.67 6.39
C ARG A 97 -33.17 5.81 5.41
N GLY A 98 -32.23 5.61 4.49
CA GLY A 98 -31.85 6.59 3.48
C GLY A 98 -31.04 7.77 4.03
N GLN A 99 -30.44 7.62 5.21
CA GLN A 99 -29.57 8.63 5.80
C GLN A 99 -28.29 8.77 4.97
N VAL A 100 -27.82 10.01 4.78
CA VAL A 100 -26.61 10.29 4.00
C VAL A 100 -25.42 10.45 4.95
N GLY A 101 -24.38 9.66 4.74
CA GLY A 101 -23.12 9.75 5.48
C GLY A 101 -22.33 11.03 5.16
N PRO A 102 -21.19 11.25 5.83
CA PRO A 102 -20.35 12.42 5.58
C PRO A 102 -19.38 12.24 4.39
N ILE A 103 -19.10 11.00 3.98
CA ILE A 103 -18.05 10.64 3.02
C ILE A 103 -18.49 9.48 2.11
N ASN A 104 -17.80 9.34 0.98
CA ASN A 104 -17.93 8.19 0.08
C ASN A 104 -17.24 6.95 0.67
N SER A 105 -17.83 5.77 0.41
CA SER A 105 -17.21 4.47 0.66
C SER A 105 -16.02 4.23 -0.28
N PRO A 106 -14.79 4.07 0.23
CA PRO A 106 -13.66 3.66 -0.60
C PRO A 106 -13.90 2.25 -1.15
N THR A 107 -13.16 1.86 -2.19
CA THR A 107 -13.27 0.50 -2.72
C THR A 107 -12.86 -0.55 -1.69
N VAL A 108 -13.61 -1.65 -1.63
CA VAL A 108 -13.23 -2.86 -0.88
C VAL A 108 -12.17 -3.69 -1.62
N LEU A 109 -12.00 -3.48 -2.93
CA LEU A 109 -11.02 -4.21 -3.74
C LEU A 109 -9.60 -3.84 -3.28
N ASN A 110 -8.76 -4.86 -3.08
CA ASN A 110 -7.38 -4.71 -2.62
C ASN A 110 -7.22 -4.03 -1.24
N ALA A 111 -8.31 -3.78 -0.49
CA ALA A 111 -8.28 -3.07 0.79
C ALA A 111 -7.46 -3.79 1.87
N HIS A 112 -7.26 -5.11 1.71
CA HIS A 112 -6.37 -5.92 2.55
C HIS A 112 -4.94 -5.38 2.61
N PHE A 113 -4.45 -4.76 1.54
CA PHE A 113 -3.09 -4.26 1.46
C PHE A 113 -2.88 -2.90 2.11
N ASN A 114 -3.95 -2.24 2.57
CA ASN A 114 -3.82 -0.97 3.29
C ASN A 114 -3.25 -1.22 4.70
N PHE A 115 -2.31 -0.37 5.13
CA PHE A 115 -1.72 -0.46 6.47
C PHE A 115 -2.72 -0.16 7.62
N VAL A 116 -3.80 0.57 7.29
CA VAL A 116 -4.95 0.90 8.16
C VAL A 116 -6.19 1.02 7.28
N GLN A 117 -7.37 0.97 7.91
CA GLN A 117 -8.66 1.07 7.25
C GLN A 117 -9.37 2.38 7.61
N PHE A 118 -10.31 2.78 6.75
CA PHE A 118 -10.95 4.10 6.72
C PHE A 118 -10.01 5.26 6.34
N TRP A 119 -10.60 6.39 5.96
CA TRP A 119 -9.87 7.61 5.59
C TRP A 119 -9.06 8.24 6.72
N ASP A 120 -9.51 8.06 7.96
CA ASP A 120 -8.83 8.53 9.18
C ASP A 120 -7.93 7.45 9.81
N GLY A 121 -7.89 6.24 9.22
CA GLY A 121 -7.07 5.13 9.67
C GLY A 121 -7.39 4.61 11.06
N ARG A 122 -8.62 4.82 11.55
CA ARG A 122 -9.03 4.46 12.92
C ARG A 122 -9.12 2.97 13.20
N ALA A 123 -9.05 2.12 12.18
CA ALA A 123 -9.05 0.66 12.32
C ALA A 123 -7.76 0.06 11.76
N ALA A 124 -7.13 -0.83 12.50
CA ALA A 124 -5.82 -1.40 12.15
C ALA A 124 -5.89 -2.42 11.02
N ASN A 125 -7.04 -3.06 10.80
CA ASN A 125 -7.23 -4.11 9.79
C ASN A 125 -8.71 -4.26 9.39
N LEU A 126 -8.97 -5.12 8.40
CA LEU A 126 -10.32 -5.39 7.87
C LEU A 126 -11.28 -5.95 8.93
N GLN A 127 -10.82 -6.83 9.82
CA GLN A 127 -11.66 -7.40 10.86
C GLN A 127 -12.15 -6.34 11.87
N GLU A 128 -11.26 -5.42 12.27
CA GLU A 128 -11.64 -4.28 13.11
C GLU A 128 -12.58 -3.33 12.35
N GLN A 129 -12.28 -3.06 11.07
CA GLN A 129 -13.09 -2.21 10.20
C GLN A 129 -14.53 -2.73 10.07
N ALA A 130 -14.71 -4.03 9.84
CA ALA A 130 -16.01 -4.66 9.63
C ALA A 130 -16.95 -4.52 10.84
N GLY A 131 -16.39 -4.29 12.04
CA GLY A 131 -17.16 -4.01 13.24
C GLY A 131 -17.82 -2.63 13.27
N GLY A 132 -17.22 -1.63 12.63
CA GLY A 132 -17.70 -0.24 12.68
C GLY A 132 -19.08 -0.01 12.01
N PRO A 133 -19.29 -0.44 10.76
CA PRO A 133 -20.53 -0.18 10.01
C PRO A 133 -21.80 -0.70 10.67
N VAL A 134 -21.73 -1.88 11.29
CA VAL A 134 -22.86 -2.53 11.99
C VAL A 134 -23.43 -1.60 13.07
N GLU A 135 -22.54 -0.97 13.85
CA GLU A 135 -22.88 -0.13 14.99
C GLU A 135 -23.08 1.35 14.64
N ASN A 136 -22.70 1.77 13.43
CA ASN A 136 -22.85 3.16 13.01
C ASN A 136 -24.34 3.49 12.67
N PRO A 137 -24.99 4.44 13.36
CA PRO A 137 -26.39 4.81 13.15
C PRO A 137 -26.71 5.42 11.78
N LEU A 138 -25.68 5.88 11.06
CA LEU A 138 -25.78 6.38 9.69
C LEU A 138 -25.53 5.30 8.62
N GLU A 139 -25.04 4.12 9.01
CA GLU A 139 -24.72 3.02 8.10
C GLU A 139 -25.71 1.87 8.29
N MET A 140 -25.46 0.91 9.20
CA MET A 140 -26.32 -0.26 9.41
C MET A 140 -27.17 -0.17 10.69
N GLY A 141 -26.79 0.71 11.63
CA GLY A 141 -27.63 1.22 12.71
C GLY A 141 -28.25 0.20 13.65
N THR A 142 -27.48 -0.77 14.13
CA THR A 142 -27.90 -1.72 15.18
C THR A 142 -26.75 -2.02 16.15
N THR A 143 -26.93 -2.91 17.10
CA THR A 143 -25.84 -3.40 17.96
C THR A 143 -25.44 -4.81 17.55
N PHE A 144 -24.19 -5.23 17.84
CA PHE A 144 -23.79 -6.61 17.57
C PHE A 144 -24.65 -7.66 18.26
N PRO A 145 -25.06 -7.52 19.54
CA PRO A 145 -25.98 -8.46 20.16
C PRO A 145 -27.28 -8.64 19.35
N GLU A 146 -27.90 -7.56 18.90
CA GLU A 146 -29.13 -7.65 18.08
C GLU A 146 -28.87 -8.28 16.70
N ALA A 147 -27.74 -7.94 16.07
CA ALA A 147 -27.35 -8.55 14.79
C ALA A 147 -27.06 -10.05 14.93
N ILE A 148 -26.37 -10.46 15.99
CA ILE A 148 -26.08 -11.87 16.29
C ILE A 148 -27.37 -12.65 16.49
N GLU A 149 -28.34 -12.11 17.26
CA GLU A 149 -29.63 -12.77 17.44
C GLU A 149 -30.34 -12.99 16.11
N ARG A 150 -30.30 -12.01 15.18
CA ARG A 150 -30.85 -12.20 13.83
C ARG A 150 -30.09 -13.27 13.04
N VAL A 151 -28.76 -13.25 13.05
CA VAL A 151 -27.94 -14.27 12.37
C VAL A 151 -28.26 -15.68 12.90
N LYS A 152 -28.49 -15.83 14.21
CA LYS A 152 -28.89 -17.10 14.85
C LYS A 152 -30.27 -17.62 14.44
N THR A 153 -31.11 -16.80 13.78
CA THR A 153 -32.41 -17.26 13.25
C THR A 153 -32.31 -18.01 11.93
N ASP A 154 -31.17 -17.94 11.23
CA ASP A 154 -30.94 -18.64 9.97
C ASP A 154 -30.13 -19.92 10.23
N GLU A 155 -30.75 -21.08 10.01
CA GLU A 155 -30.14 -22.40 10.24
C GLU A 155 -28.84 -22.57 9.45
N TRP A 156 -28.75 -22.00 8.23
CA TRP A 156 -27.53 -22.10 7.43
C TRP A 156 -26.36 -21.36 8.08
N TYR A 157 -26.61 -20.17 8.67
CA TYR A 157 -25.54 -19.46 9.37
C TYR A 157 -25.09 -20.25 10.59
N VAL A 158 -26.02 -20.73 11.42
CA VAL A 158 -25.68 -21.51 12.63
C VAL A 158 -24.84 -22.73 12.28
N GLU A 159 -25.25 -23.53 11.30
CA GLU A 159 -24.50 -24.71 10.84
C GLU A 159 -23.13 -24.33 10.29
N ARG A 160 -23.06 -23.26 9.48
CA ARG A 160 -21.82 -22.85 8.83
C ARG A 160 -20.80 -22.30 9.82
N PHE A 161 -21.23 -21.47 10.77
CA PHE A 161 -20.38 -20.98 11.86
C PHE A 161 -19.89 -22.13 12.73
N ALA A 162 -20.77 -23.07 13.11
CA ALA A 162 -20.38 -24.25 13.88
C ALA A 162 -19.33 -25.11 13.15
N SER A 163 -19.48 -25.29 11.84
CA SER A 163 -18.53 -26.06 11.02
C SER A 163 -17.16 -25.41 10.89
N ILE A 164 -17.08 -24.08 10.86
CA ILE A 164 -15.82 -23.33 10.62
C ILE A 164 -15.09 -23.06 11.94
N TYR A 165 -15.81 -22.62 12.96
CA TYR A 165 -15.22 -22.10 14.20
C TYR A 165 -15.36 -23.06 15.38
N GLY A 166 -16.36 -23.96 15.36
CA GLY A 166 -16.66 -24.84 16.49
C GLY A 166 -16.96 -24.09 17.79
N GLY A 167 -16.85 -24.79 18.92
CA GLY A 167 -17.09 -24.20 20.25
C GLY A 167 -18.57 -24.07 20.63
N GLU A 168 -18.82 -23.50 21.81
CA GLU A 168 -20.17 -23.39 22.39
C GLU A 168 -21.00 -22.24 21.79
N ASP A 169 -20.37 -21.15 21.35
CA ASP A 169 -21.03 -19.99 20.74
C ASP A 169 -20.29 -19.53 19.47
N PRO A 170 -20.41 -20.28 18.35
CA PRO A 170 -19.68 -20.00 17.13
C PRO A 170 -20.19 -18.75 16.39
N VAL A 171 -21.43 -18.32 16.63
CA VAL A 171 -22.03 -17.12 16.04
C VAL A 171 -21.83 -15.94 17.00
N ASN A 172 -20.69 -15.27 16.88
CA ASN A 172 -20.31 -14.14 17.72
C ASN A 172 -19.65 -13.02 16.89
N LYS A 173 -19.42 -11.84 17.51
CA LYS A 173 -18.85 -10.66 16.84
C LYS A 173 -17.49 -10.97 16.18
N GLU A 174 -16.61 -11.67 16.89
CA GLU A 174 -15.26 -11.99 16.42
C GLU A 174 -15.29 -12.85 15.16
N ASN A 175 -16.11 -13.91 15.15
CA ASN A 175 -16.22 -14.81 14.02
C ASN A 175 -16.96 -14.17 12.83
N ILE A 176 -17.96 -13.31 13.09
CA ILE A 176 -18.65 -12.56 12.03
C ILE A 176 -17.67 -11.63 11.31
N THR A 177 -16.89 -10.84 12.06
CA THR A 177 -15.94 -9.90 11.45
C THR A 177 -14.75 -10.63 10.82
N ASP A 178 -14.31 -11.76 11.38
CA ASP A 178 -13.26 -12.60 10.77
C ASP A 178 -13.71 -13.17 9.42
N ALA A 179 -14.95 -13.70 9.32
CA ALA A 179 -15.48 -14.21 8.07
C ALA A 179 -15.60 -13.09 7.00
N LEU A 180 -16.11 -11.92 7.39
CA LEU A 180 -16.18 -10.74 6.52
C LEU A 180 -14.79 -10.33 6.03
N ALA A 181 -13.83 -10.19 6.94
CA ALA A 181 -12.46 -9.83 6.60
C ALA A 181 -11.81 -10.86 5.66
N GLU A 182 -12.05 -12.15 5.85
CA GLU A 182 -11.52 -13.19 4.96
C GLU A 182 -12.08 -13.08 3.55
N TYR A 183 -13.38 -12.76 3.41
CA TYR A 183 -13.98 -12.48 2.11
C TYR A 183 -13.35 -11.23 1.47
N GLU A 184 -13.12 -10.16 2.22
CA GLU A 184 -12.48 -8.95 1.73
C GLU A 184 -11.00 -9.19 1.32
N ARG A 185 -10.28 -10.05 2.04
CA ARG A 185 -8.93 -10.52 1.66
C ARG A 185 -8.92 -11.27 0.33
N TYR A 186 -10.03 -11.95 -0.02
CA TYR A 186 -10.19 -12.62 -1.30
C TYR A 186 -10.50 -11.65 -2.45
N LEU A 187 -10.96 -10.42 -2.18
CA LEU A 187 -11.31 -9.41 -3.19
C LEU A 187 -10.08 -8.69 -3.76
N VAL A 188 -9.22 -9.48 -4.40
CA VAL A 188 -7.96 -9.03 -4.98
C VAL A 188 -8.05 -8.99 -6.50
N THR A 189 -7.55 -7.92 -7.11
CA THR A 189 -7.69 -7.63 -8.54
C THR A 189 -6.35 -7.34 -9.21
N PRO A 190 -5.56 -8.38 -9.54
CA PRO A 190 -4.33 -8.20 -10.30
C PRO A 190 -4.63 -7.62 -11.70
N SER A 191 -3.68 -6.87 -12.22
CA SER A 191 -3.75 -6.13 -13.47
C SER A 191 -2.56 -6.44 -14.38
N PRO A 192 -2.58 -6.02 -15.65
CA PRO A 192 -1.40 -6.12 -16.51
C PRO A 192 -0.19 -5.34 -15.98
N PHE A 193 -0.41 -4.34 -15.13
CA PHE A 193 0.67 -3.59 -14.49
C PHE A 193 1.44 -4.45 -13.49
N ASP A 194 0.77 -5.37 -12.78
CA ASP A 194 1.43 -6.32 -11.88
C ASP A 194 2.34 -7.28 -12.64
N ALA A 195 1.89 -7.78 -13.79
CA ALA A 195 2.72 -8.60 -14.67
C ALA A 195 3.94 -7.82 -15.22
N TYR A 196 3.77 -6.53 -15.50
CA TYR A 196 4.88 -5.64 -15.89
C TYR A 196 5.90 -5.49 -14.75
N LEU A 197 5.44 -5.24 -13.53
CA LEU A 197 6.31 -5.16 -12.34
C LEU A 197 6.99 -6.50 -12.04
N ALA A 198 6.35 -7.63 -12.37
CA ALA A 198 6.94 -8.98 -12.27
C ALA A 198 7.90 -9.34 -13.42
N GLY A 199 8.20 -8.39 -14.32
CA GLY A 199 9.23 -8.53 -15.36
C GLY A 199 8.71 -8.76 -16.78
N ASN A 200 7.39 -8.94 -16.98
CA ASN A 200 6.81 -9.02 -18.33
C ASN A 200 6.66 -7.63 -18.94
N GLN A 201 7.71 -7.16 -19.61
CA GLN A 201 7.74 -5.82 -20.21
C GLN A 201 6.56 -5.58 -21.16
N GLU A 202 6.11 -6.59 -21.90
CA GLU A 202 5.04 -6.49 -22.89
C GLU A 202 3.62 -6.47 -22.29
N ALA A 203 3.47 -6.64 -20.97
CA ALA A 203 2.16 -6.67 -20.31
C ALA A 203 1.41 -5.33 -20.37
N ILE A 204 2.12 -4.22 -20.56
CA ILE A 204 1.54 -2.88 -20.71
C ILE A 204 2.03 -2.19 -21.98
N SER A 205 1.23 -1.25 -22.48
CA SER A 205 1.56 -0.48 -23.68
C SER A 205 2.74 0.47 -23.47
N GLU A 206 3.39 0.89 -24.56
CA GLU A 206 4.42 1.93 -24.52
C GLU A 206 3.92 3.24 -23.88
N GLN A 207 2.64 3.56 -24.06
CA GLN A 207 2.04 4.73 -23.40
C GLN A 207 1.99 4.56 -21.88
N ALA A 208 1.59 3.37 -21.40
CA ALA A 208 1.55 3.08 -19.97
C ALA A 208 2.96 3.09 -19.36
N ARG A 209 3.98 2.56 -20.05
CA ARG A 209 5.38 2.64 -19.60
C ARG A 209 5.87 4.08 -19.46
N ARG A 210 5.56 4.94 -20.43
CA ARG A 210 5.85 6.39 -20.32
C ARG A 210 5.13 7.02 -19.13
N GLY A 211 3.86 6.68 -18.91
CA GLY A 211 3.09 7.14 -17.74
C GLY A 211 3.69 6.72 -16.40
N HIS A 212 4.14 5.46 -16.28
CA HIS A 212 4.85 4.96 -15.09
C HIS A 212 6.17 5.69 -14.85
N ALA A 213 6.96 5.96 -15.91
CA ALA A 213 8.17 6.75 -15.80
C ALA A 213 7.87 8.17 -15.30
N THR A 214 6.88 8.85 -15.88
CA THR A 214 6.45 10.19 -15.42
C THR A 214 5.96 10.16 -13.97
N PHE A 215 5.15 9.17 -13.58
CA PHE A 215 4.64 9.03 -12.20
C PHE A 215 5.78 8.98 -11.17
N LYS A 216 6.87 8.29 -11.49
CA LYS A 216 8.08 8.25 -10.65
C LYS A 216 8.85 9.56 -10.70
N GLU A 217 9.08 10.11 -11.90
CA GLU A 217 9.86 11.34 -12.12
C GLU A 217 9.27 12.55 -11.38
N VAL A 218 7.95 12.72 -11.41
CA VAL A 218 7.27 13.85 -10.74
C VAL A 218 7.10 13.65 -9.23
N GLY A 219 7.50 12.48 -8.71
CA GLY A 219 7.49 12.19 -7.28
C GLY A 219 6.18 11.66 -6.71
N CYS A 220 5.20 11.23 -7.53
CA CYS A 220 3.96 10.64 -7.03
C CYS A 220 4.22 9.42 -6.13
N ALA A 221 5.22 8.62 -6.50
CA ALA A 221 5.67 7.45 -5.75
C ALA A 221 6.25 7.77 -4.35
N SER A 222 6.36 9.04 -3.94
CA SER A 222 6.74 9.39 -2.56
C SER A 222 5.62 9.12 -1.54
N CYS A 223 4.35 9.13 -1.99
CA CYS A 223 3.18 8.84 -1.16
C CYS A 223 2.38 7.64 -1.70
N HIS A 224 2.38 7.46 -3.02
CA HIS A 224 1.65 6.41 -3.72
C HIS A 224 2.59 5.26 -4.10
N MET A 225 3.04 4.52 -3.09
CA MET A 225 4.03 3.45 -3.22
C MET A 225 3.51 2.08 -2.77
N GLY A 226 4.33 1.05 -2.96
CA GLY A 226 4.03 -0.31 -2.55
C GLY A 226 3.01 -1.01 -3.45
N VAL A 227 2.41 -2.06 -2.92
CA VAL A 227 1.53 -2.97 -3.67
C VAL A 227 0.20 -2.32 -4.07
N ASN A 228 -0.31 -1.39 -3.25
CA ASN A 228 -1.60 -0.74 -3.49
C ASN A 228 -1.46 0.69 -4.03
N VAL A 229 -0.26 1.09 -4.45
CA VAL A 229 0.06 2.42 -5.01
C VAL A 229 -0.44 3.53 -4.06
N GLY A 230 -0.16 3.36 -2.76
CA GLY A 230 -0.74 4.14 -1.67
C GLY A 230 -1.22 3.23 -0.53
N GLY A 231 -1.89 3.82 0.46
CA GLY A 231 -2.39 3.06 1.62
C GLY A 231 -1.26 2.51 2.49
N THR A 232 -0.12 3.20 2.57
CA THR A 232 1.07 2.79 3.37
C THR A 232 1.46 3.81 4.44
N MET A 233 0.83 5.00 4.45
CA MET A 233 1.15 6.09 5.36
C MET A 233 0.03 7.12 5.45
N TYR A 234 0.07 7.94 6.49
CA TYR A 234 -0.67 9.21 6.53
C TYR A 234 0.16 10.33 5.90
N GLN A 235 -0.50 11.26 5.23
CA GLN A 235 0.12 12.45 4.67
C GLN A 235 -0.74 13.68 4.93
N LYS A 236 -0.10 14.82 5.17
CA LYS A 236 -0.80 16.11 5.20
C LYS A 236 -1.10 16.51 3.76
N MET A 237 -2.37 16.78 3.47
CA MET A 237 -2.80 17.27 2.16
C MET A 237 -2.84 18.80 2.14
N GLY A 238 -1.95 19.44 1.35
CA GLY A 238 -1.78 20.90 1.27
C GLY A 238 -0.78 21.46 2.26
#